data_AF-A0A7D9IMF6-F1
#
_entry.id   AF-A0A7D9IMF6-F1
#
_cell.length_a   1.000
_cell.length_b   1.000
_cell.length_c   1.000
_cell.angle_alpha   90.00
_cell.angle_beta   90.00
_cell.angle_gamma   90.00
#
_symmetry.space_group_name_H-M   'P 1'
#
loop_
_entity.id
_entity.type
_entity.pdbx_description
1 polymer ?
#
loop_
_entity_poly.entity_id
_entity_poly.type
_entity_poly.pdbx_seq_one_letter_code
_entity_poly.pdbx_strand_id
1 'polypeptide(L)'
;EGIKTHALLDTGAGSSYASTKIINALKKRPKEVKTKRIEMMPPQSTTRIEICSANLKSLDHKFDMNVELSNVDKPELMMVKNPHYAKLLE
;
A
#
# COMPACT_ATOMS: atom_id res chain seq x y z
N GLU A 1 -3.54 -15.61 10.84
CA GLU A 1 -2.48 -14.60 11.02
C GLU A 1 -2.73 -13.42 10.09
N GLY A 2 -2.56 -12.20 10.57
CA GLY A 2 -2.81 -10.98 9.80
C GLY A 2 -2.31 -9.75 10.55
N ILE A 3 -2.16 -8.63 9.85
CA ILE A 3 -1.74 -7.36 10.43
C ILE A 3 -2.97 -6.46 10.52
N LYS A 4 -3.25 -5.93 11.72
CA LYS A 4 -4.26 -4.87 11.87
C LYS A 4 -3.71 -3.61 11.22
N THR A 5 -4.46 -3.02 10.30
CA THR A 5 -4.08 -1.79 9.60
C THR A 5 -5.30 -0.91 9.41
N HIS A 6 -5.06 0.38 9.18
CA HIS A 6 -6.06 1.27 8.62
C HIS A 6 -5.94 1.20 7.09
N ALA A 7 -7.07 1.07 6.42
CA ALA A 7 -7.14 1.07 4.97
C ALA A 7 -7.97 2.28 4.51
N LEU A 8 -7.47 2.99 3.51
CA LEU A 8 -8.24 4.02 2.82
C LEU A 8 -9.08 3.33 1.74
N LEU A 9 -10.40 3.54 1.78
CA LEU A 9 -11.30 3.10 0.72
C LEU A 9 -11.46 4.23 -0.28
N ASP A 10 -10.78 4.10 -1.41
CA ASP A 10 -10.77 5.09 -2.48
C ASP A 10 -11.36 4.48 -3.76
N THR A 11 -12.61 4.84 -4.08
CA THR A 11 -13.29 4.38 -5.30
C THR A 11 -12.78 5.05 -6.57
N GLY A 12 -11.99 6.13 -6.45
CA GLY A 12 -11.33 6.80 -7.57
C GLY A 12 -10.00 6.17 -7.98
N ALA A 13 -9.45 5.27 -7.16
CA ALA A 13 -8.19 4.62 -7.44
C ALA A 13 -8.35 3.49 -8.48
N GLY A 14 -7.59 3.56 -9.59
CA GLY A 14 -7.58 2.51 -10.62
C GLY A 14 -6.95 1.18 -10.19
N SER A 15 -6.38 1.09 -8.99
CA SER A 15 -5.83 -0.14 -8.40
C SER A 15 -5.76 -0.02 -6.88
N SER A 16 -5.82 -1.16 -6.17
CA SER A 16 -5.56 -1.20 -4.73
C SER A 16 -4.06 -1.26 -4.45
N TYR A 17 -3.60 -0.49 -3.47
CA TYR A 17 -2.17 -0.37 -3.15
C TYR A 17 -1.89 -0.78 -1.71
N ALA A 18 -0.71 -1.33 -1.48
CA ALA A 18 -0.19 -1.60 -0.15
C ALA A 18 1.29 -1.25 -0.07
N SER A 19 1.73 -0.82 1.12
CA SER A 19 3.14 -0.53 1.36
C SER A 19 3.95 -1.82 1.43
N THR A 20 5.19 -1.75 0.95
CA THR A 20 6.15 -2.86 1.01
C THR A 20 6.38 -3.36 2.43
N LYS A 21 6.29 -2.47 3.43
CA LYS A 21 6.39 -2.84 4.85
C LYS A 21 5.31 -3.83 5.27
N ILE A 22 4.07 -3.64 4.84
CA ILE A 22 2.95 -4.56 5.16
C ILE A 22 3.13 -5.88 4.41
N ILE A 23 3.48 -5.84 3.12
CA ILE A 23 3.70 -7.04 2.29
C ILE A 23 4.83 -7.91 2.88
N ASN A 24 5.94 -7.29 3.26
CA ASN A 24 7.09 -7.97 3.87
C ASN A 24 6.75 -8.54 5.25
N ALA A 25 6.02 -7.79 6.09
CA ALA A 25 5.60 -8.26 7.40
C ALA A 25 4.60 -9.43 7.31
N LEU A 26 3.77 -9.48 6.27
CA LEU A 26 2.91 -10.62 5.95
C LEU A 26 3.64 -11.77 5.25
N LYS A 27 4.94 -11.61 4.95
CA LYS A 27 5.79 -12.57 4.20
C LYS A 27 5.13 -13.04 2.90
N LYS A 28 4.38 -12.15 2.24
CA LYS A 28 3.69 -12.48 0.98
C LYS A 28 4.67 -12.42 -0.18
N ARG A 29 4.61 -13.43 -1.05
CA ARG A 29 5.36 -13.45 -2.30
C ARG A 29 4.51 -12.82 -3.41
N PRO A 30 5.13 -12.09 -4.35
CA PRO A 30 4.44 -11.60 -5.53
C PRO A 30 3.84 -12.78 -6.30
N LYS A 31 2.59 -12.63 -6.73
CA LYS A 31 1.97 -13.55 -7.69
C LYS A 31 2.36 -13.20 -9.11
N GLU A 32 2.50 -11.91 -9.38
CA GLU A 32 2.77 -11.38 -10.71
C GLU A 32 3.55 -10.07 -10.60
N VAL A 33 4.33 -9.74 -11.63
CA VAL A 33 4.99 -8.44 -11.77
C VAL A 33 4.44 -7.78 -13.04
N LYS A 34 3.79 -6.63 -12.90
CA LYS A 34 3.28 -5.85 -14.03
C LYS A 34 3.99 -4.51 -14.13
N THR A 35 4.24 -4.09 -15.36
CA THR A 35 4.62 -2.70 -15.65
C THR A 35 3.34 -1.88 -15.73
N LYS A 36 3.12 -0.97 -14.77
CA LYS A 36 1.94 -0.10 -14.71
C LYS A 36 2.36 1.34 -14.47
N ARG A 37 1.56 2.27 -15.01
CA ARG A 37 1.64 3.69 -14.65
C ARG A 37 1.08 3.85 -13.24
N ILE A 38 1.91 4.31 -12.30
CA ILE A 38 1.41 4.65 -10.96
C ILE A 38 0.92 6.08 -10.99
N GLU A 39 -0.40 6.25 -11.08
CA GLU A 39 -1.04 7.57 -11.09
C GLU A 39 -0.74 8.38 -9.82
N MET A 40 -0.53 7.70 -8.70
CA MET A 40 -0.20 8.30 -7.40
C MET A 40 1.29 8.69 -7.23
N MET A 41 2.14 8.63 -8.27
CA MET A 41 3.55 9.03 -8.20
C MET A 41 3.76 10.26 -9.08
N PRO A 42 4.04 11.47 -8.55
CA PRO A 42 4.41 12.62 -9.36
C PRO A 42 5.95 12.68 -9.59
N PRO A 43 6.43 12.94 -10.81
CA PRO A 43 5.69 12.86 -12.08
C PRO A 43 5.27 11.41 -12.36
N GLN A 44 4.12 11.24 -13.03
CA GLN A 44 3.53 9.91 -13.31
C GLN A 44 4.54 9.01 -14.01
N SER A 45 5.10 8.07 -13.25
CA SER A 45 6.13 7.15 -13.71
C SER A 45 5.52 5.78 -13.99
N THR A 46 5.85 5.22 -15.15
CA THR A 46 5.64 3.80 -15.45
C THR A 46 6.71 3.00 -14.73
N THR A 47 6.32 2.15 -13.78
CA THR A 47 7.26 1.33 -13.02
C THR A 47 6.79 -0.12 -12.94
N ARG A 48 7.71 -1.02 -12.57
CA ARG A 48 7.40 -2.41 -12.27
C ARG A 48 6.78 -2.51 -10.88
N ILE A 49 5.60 -3.09 -10.80
CA ILE A 49 4.83 -3.27 -9.58
C ILE A 49 4.60 -4.76 -9.37
N GLU A 50 4.90 -5.22 -8.16
CA GLU A 50 4.57 -6.57 -7.73
C GLU A 50 3.12 -6.62 -7.25
N ILE A 51 2.35 -7.57 -7.78
CA ILE A 51 0.96 -7.80 -7.37
C ILE A 51 0.92 -8.97 -6.40
N CYS A 52 0.36 -8.73 -5.22
CA CYS A 52 0.18 -9.72 -4.17
C CYS A 52 -1.32 -9.89 -3.88
N SER A 53 -1.79 -11.13 -3.73
CA SER A 53 -3.14 -11.32 -3.18
C SER A 53 -3.11 -11.35 -1.67
N ALA A 54 -4.03 -10.61 -1.06
CA ALA A 54 -4.29 -10.63 0.36
C ALA A 54 -5.78 -10.83 0.60
N ASN A 55 -6.11 -11.14 1.84
CA ASN A 55 -7.47 -11.23 2.31
C ASN A 55 -7.68 -10.11 3.32
N LEU A 56 -8.65 -9.23 3.03
CA LEU A 56 -9.05 -8.14 3.89
C LEU A 56 -10.26 -8.59 4.71
N LYS A 57 -10.09 -8.62 6.04
CA LYS A 57 -11.15 -8.96 6.98
C LYS A 57 -11.44 -7.80 7.91
N SER A 58 -12.73 -7.57 8.19
CA SER A 58 -13.09 -6.69 9.29
C SER A 58 -12.78 -7.35 10.63
N LEU A 59 -12.52 -6.53 11.64
CA LEU A 59 -12.26 -7.01 13.00
C LEU A 59 -13.51 -7.63 13.66
N ASP A 60 -14.70 -7.22 13.21
CA ASP A 60 -15.99 -7.76 13.66
C ASP A 60 -16.46 -8.97 12.82
N HIS A 61 -15.62 -9.47 11.91
CA HIS A 61 -15.88 -10.62 11.05
C HIS A 61 -17.08 -10.53 10.11
N LYS A 62 -17.68 -9.34 9.95
CA LYS A 62 -18.80 -9.11 9.02
C LYS A 62 -18.37 -8.95 7.57
N PHE A 63 -17.09 -8.73 7.32
CA PHE A 63 -16.54 -8.53 6.00
C PHE A 63 -15.29 -9.37 5.79
N ASP A 64 -15.25 -10.06 4.65
CA ASP A 64 -14.12 -10.86 4.18
C ASP A 64 -14.05 -10.72 2.66
N MET A 65 -12.94 -10.22 2.14
CA MET A 65 -12.75 -10.01 0.71
C MET A 65 -11.31 -10.32 0.29
N ASN A 66 -11.16 -11.09 -0.78
CA ASN A 66 -9.87 -11.23 -1.45
C ASN A 66 -9.60 -9.98 -2.29
N VAL A 67 -8.42 -9.40 -2.09
CA VAL A 67 -7.97 -8.18 -2.75
C VAL A 67 -6.62 -8.42 -3.43
N GLU A 68 -6.44 -7.81 -4.60
CA GLU A 68 -5.15 -7.74 -5.28
C GLU A 68 -4.48 -6.42 -4.94
N LEU A 69 -3.34 -6.50 -4.26
CA LEU A 69 -2.59 -5.36 -3.79
C LEU A 69 -1.37 -5.15 -4.67
N SER A 70 -1.27 -3.96 -5.21
CA SER A 70 -0.07 -3.45 -5.87
C SER A 70 0.94 -3.02 -4.79
N ASN A 71 2.05 -3.73 -4.68
CA ASN A 71 3.16 -3.37 -3.81
C ASN A 71 3.85 -2.13 -4.36
N VAL A 72 3.81 -1.04 -3.60
CA VAL A 72 4.46 0.21 -3.95
C VAL A 72 5.61 0.42 -2.99
N ASP A 73 6.82 0.20 -3.48
CA ASP A 73 8.04 0.58 -2.78
C ASP A 73 8.36 2.04 -3.10
N LYS A 74 8.21 2.89 -2.09
CA LYS A 74 8.47 4.32 -2.16
C LYS A 74 9.19 4.74 -0.90
N PRO A 75 10.50 4.46 -0.78
CA PRO A 75 11.28 4.97 0.34
C PRO A 75 11.21 6.52 0.42
N GLU A 76 10.96 7.20 -0.70
CA GLU A 76 10.82 8.66 -0.76
C GLU A 76 9.57 9.17 -0.03
N LEU A 77 8.47 8.40 0.02
CA LEU A 77 7.29 8.76 0.83
C LEU A 77 7.58 8.69 2.33
N MET A 78 8.59 7.92 2.73
CA MET A 78 9.06 7.87 4.11
C MET A 78 10.03 9.03 4.42
N MET A 79 10.49 9.77 3.40
CA MET A 79 11.40 10.91 3.52
C MET A 79 10.70 12.27 3.36
N VAL A 80 9.38 12.33 3.54
CA VAL A 80 8.67 13.62 3.56
C VAL A 80 9.18 14.42 4.76
N LYS A 81 10.02 15.42 4.50
CA LYS A 81 10.41 16.40 5.52
C LYS A 81 9.14 17.08 6.00
N ASN A 82 8.79 16.88 7.28
CA ASN A 82 7.75 17.66 7.94
C ASN A 82 8.42 18.89 8.58
N PRO A 83 8.38 20.07 7.93
CA PRO A 83 9.06 21.28 8.42
C PRO A 83 8.50 21.79 9.75
N HIS A 84 7.32 21.32 10.16
CA HIS A 84 6.68 21.68 11.42
C HIS A 84 6.79 20.58 12.48
N TYR A 85 7.48 19.47 12.19
CA TYR A 85 7.63 18.37 13.14
C TYR A 85 8.27 18.82 14.45
N ALA A 86 9.24 19.72 14.39
CA ALA A 86 9.88 20.29 15.59
C ALA A 86 8.87 21.01 16.50
N LYS A 87 7.83 21.66 15.94
CA LYS A 87 6.78 22.34 16.71
C LYS A 87 5.78 21.38 17.37
N LEU A 88 5.78 20.11 16.98
CA LEU A 88 4.91 19.07 17.55
C LEU A 88 5.59 18.29 18.69
N LEU A 89 6.88 18.56 18.93
CA LEU A 89 7.67 17.93 20.00
C LEU A 89 7.82 18.84 21.24
N GLU A 90 7.26 20.05 21.21
CA GLU A 90 7.08 20.95 22.36
C GLU A 90 5.74 20.66 23.06
#